data_AF-A0ABD0NSQ4-F1
#
_entry.id   AF-A0ABD0NSQ4-F1
#
_cell.length_a   1.000
_cell.length_b   1.000
_cell.length_c   1.000
_cell.angle_alpha   90.00
_cell.angle_beta   90.00
_cell.angle_gamma   90.00
#
_symmetry.space_group_name_H-M   'P 1'
#
loop_
_entity.id
_entity.type
_entity.pdbx_description
1 polymer ?
#
loop_
_entity_poly.entity_id
_entity_poly.type
_entity_poly.pdbx_seq_one_letter_code
_entity_poly.pdbx_strand_id
1 'polypeptide(L)' 'VIKNERPDGVLLTFGGQTALNCGVELTKQGVLEKYKMTEDRKIFVEKMEEIDEHVAPSEAA' A
#
# COMPACT_ATOMS: atom_id res chain seq x y z
N VAL A 1 -2.64 12.20 -7.20
CA VAL A 1 -1.47 11.38 -6.84
C VAL A 1 -1.61 9.96 -7.39
N ILE A 2 -2.45 9.08 -6.82
CA ILE A 2 -2.62 7.66 -7.27
C ILE A 2 -2.80 7.50 -8.80
N LYS A 3 -3.67 8.30 -9.44
CA LYS A 3 -3.87 8.24 -10.91
C LYS A 3 -2.60 8.55 -11.71
N ASN A 4 -1.76 9.44 -11.20
CA ASN A 4 -0.56 9.94 -11.88
C ASN A 4 0.66 9.05 -11.59
N GLU A 5 0.83 8.63 -10.34
CA GLU A 5 1.96 7.81 -9.90
C GLU A 5 1.75 6.32 -10.11
N ARG A 6 0.50 5.86 -10.22
CA ARG A 6 0.12 4.44 -10.41
C ARG A 6 0.90 3.49 -9.49
N PRO A 7 0.85 3.72 -8.16
CA PRO A 7 1.53 2.83 -7.22
C PRO A 7 0.92 1.42 -7.25
N ASP A 8 1.76 0.42 -7.07
CA ASP A 8 1.34 -0.99 -6.96
C ASP A 8 0.64 -1.33 -5.63
N GLY A 9 0.85 -0.51 -4.59
CA GLY A 9 0.29 -0.74 -3.27
C GLY A 9 0.32 0.51 -2.40
N VAL A 10 -0.41 0.47 -1.30
CA VAL A 10 -0.44 1.56 -0.31
C VAL A 10 -0.36 1.00 1.09
N LEU A 11 0.54 1.54 1.91
CA LEU A 11 0.74 1.08 3.28
C LEU A 11 0.01 2.00 4.26
N LEU A 12 -1.25 1.66 4.57
CA LEU A 12 -2.12 2.50 5.40
C LEU A 12 -1.82 2.36 6.90
N THR A 13 -1.08 1.32 7.31
CA THR A 13 -0.68 1.09 8.71
C THR A 13 0.30 2.13 9.25
N PHE A 14 1.04 2.82 8.39
CA PHE A 14 2.12 3.74 8.81
C PHE A 14 1.61 5.15 9.16
N GLY A 15 0.40 5.52 8.73
CA GLY A 15 -0.16 6.86 8.94
C GLY A 15 -1.24 6.96 10.03
N GLY A 16 -1.36 5.95 10.89
CA GLY A 16 -2.32 5.93 12.00
C GLY A 16 -3.80 5.92 11.57
N GLN A 17 -4.68 6.47 12.41
CA GLN A 17 -6.13 6.48 12.15
C GLN A 17 -6.52 7.29 10.91
N THR A 18 -5.79 8.37 10.61
CA THR A 18 -6.07 9.18 9.41
C THR A 18 -5.83 8.38 8.14
N ALA A 19 -4.69 7.67 8.05
CA ALA A 19 -4.41 6.82 6.90
C ALA A 19 -5.42 5.68 6.80
N LEU A 20 -5.77 5.02 7.89
CA LEU A 20 -6.79 3.96 7.91
C LEU A 20 -8.15 4.47 7.40
N ASN A 21 -8.61 5.63 7.87
CA ASN A 21 -9.87 6.22 7.42
C ASN A 21 -9.84 6.58 5.93
N CYS A 22 -8.72 7.14 5.44
CA CYS A 22 -8.53 7.39 4.02
C CYS A 22 -8.52 6.11 3.20
N GLY A 23 -7.87 5.05 3.69
CA GLY A 23 -7.85 3.73 3.07
C GLY A 23 -9.24 3.16 2.89
N VAL A 24 -10.03 3.10 3.97
CA VAL A 24 -11.41 2.63 3.95
C VAL A 24 -12.26 3.39 2.94
N GLU A 25 -12.09 4.72 2.87
CA GLU A 25 -12.82 5.55 1.90
C GLU A 25 -12.38 5.26 0.45
N LEU A 26 -11.09 5.09 0.21
CA LEU A 26 -10.54 4.72 -1.11
C LEU A 26 -11.00 3.32 -1.56
N THR A 27 -11.10 2.37 -0.63
CA THR A 27 -11.66 1.03 -0.88
C THR A 27 -13.15 1.13 -1.21
N LYS A 28 -13.93 1.89 -0.43
CA LYS A 28 -15.36 2.11 -0.70
C LYS A 28 -15.61 2.78 -2.05
N GLN A 29 -14.72 3.66 -2.48
CA GLN A 29 -14.78 4.29 -3.80
C GLN A 29 -14.28 3.37 -4.93
N GLY A 30 -13.86 2.14 -4.63
CA GLY A 30 -13.33 1.17 -5.60
C GLY A 30 -12.02 1.62 -6.25
N VAL A 31 -11.30 2.58 -5.64
CA VAL A 31 -10.05 3.12 -6.19
C VAL A 31 -8.96 2.06 -6.11
N LEU A 32 -8.86 1.33 -5.00
CA LEU A 32 -7.87 0.25 -4.85
C LEU A 32 -8.06 -0.84 -5.91
N GLU A 33 -9.30 -1.29 -6.13
CA GLU A 33 -9.60 -2.30 -7.17
C GLU A 33 -9.32 -1.76 -8.59
N LYS A 34 -9.71 -0.51 -8.86
CA LYS A 34 -9.52 0.14 -10.16
C LYS A 34 -8.05 0.23 -10.56
N TYR A 35 -7.16 0.43 -9.59
CA TYR A 35 -5.72 0.52 -9.82
C TYR A 35 -4.97 -0.76 -9.41
N LYS A 36 -5.69 -1.86 -9.10
CA LYS A 36 -5.13 -3.15 -8.62
C LYS A 36 -4.13 -2.98 -7.48
N MET A 37 -4.39 -2.04 -6.59
CA MET A 37 -3.53 -1.72 -5.47
C MET A 37 -3.78 -2.68 -4.32
N THR A 38 -2.70 -3.14 -3.69
CA THR A 38 -2.74 -4.00 -2.51
C THR A 38 -2.42 -3.24 -1.23
N GLU A 39 -3.13 -3.56 -0.15
CA GLU A 39 -2.81 -3.11 1.22
C GLU A 39 -1.96 -4.15 1.98
N ASP A 40 -1.76 -5.34 1.39
CA ASP A 40 -1.07 -6.44 2.05
C ASP A 40 0.43 -6.16 2.14
N ARG A 41 0.92 -6.13 3.38
CA ARG A 41 2.35 -5.98 3.68
C ARG A 41 3.18 -7.07 3.01
N LYS A 42 2.66 -8.30 2.89
CA LYS A 42 3.40 -9.41 2.24
C LYS A 42 3.63 -9.14 0.76
N ILE A 43 2.57 -8.77 0.03
CA ILE A 43 2.65 -8.46 -1.39
C ILE A 43 3.51 -7.21 -1.63
N PHE A 44 3.49 -6.25 -0.69
CA PHE A 44 4.39 -5.10 -0.73
C PHE A 44 5.87 -5.50 -0.62
N VAL A 45 6.21 -6.37 0.35
CA VAL A 45 7.59 -6.85 0.52
C VAL A 45 8.02 -7.68 -0.68
N GLU A 46 7.19 -8.61 -1.16
CA GLU A 46 7.48 -9.42 -2.35
C GLU A 46 7.73 -8.55 -3.60
N LYS A 47 6.90 -7.52 -3.82
CA LYS A 47 7.09 -6.57 -4.93
C LYS A 47 8.33 -5.70 -4.77
N MET A 48 8.70 -5.35 -3.54
CA MET A 48 9.91 -4.58 -3.27
C MET A 48 11.18 -5.42 -3.45
N GLU A 49 11.13 -6.70 -3.07
CA GLU A 49 12.19 -7.68 -3.37
C GLU A 49 12.33 -7.92 -4.88
N GLU A 50 11.22 -7.92 -5.63
CA GLU A 50 11.24 -8.05 -7.10
C GLU A 50 11.97 -6.90 -7.81
N ILE A 51 11.95 -5.69 -7.23
CA ILE A 51 12.61 -4.50 -7.80
C ILE A 51 14.02 -4.24 -7.26
N ASP A 52 14.60 -5.17 -6.49
CA ASP A 52 15.93 -5.07 -5.86
C ASP A 52 16.09 -3.84 -4.94
N GLU A 53 14.97 -3.31 -4.43
CA GLU A 53 14.98 -2.13 -3.55
C GLU A 53 15.08 -2.59 -2.09
N HIS A 54 16.08 -2.08 -1.36
CA HIS A 54 16.39 -2.52 0.00
C HIS A 54 15.34 -2.01 1.00
N VAL A 55 14.31 -2.82 1.27
CA VAL A 55 13.35 -2.53 2.33
C VAL A 55 14.01 -2.81 3.67
N ALA A 56 14.05 -1.79 4.55
CA ALA A 56 14.51 -2.00 5.91
C ALA A 56 13.70 -3.14 6.55
N PRO A 57 14.35 -4.17 7.13
CA PRO A 57 13.64 -5.29 7.72
C PRO A 57 12.84 -4.78 8.92
N SER A 58 11.53 -4.63 8.74
CA SER A 58 10.62 -4.28 9.83
C SER A 58 10.24 -5.58 10.52
N GLU A 59 10.96 -5.90 11.60
CA GLU A 59 10.42 -6.71 12.69
C GLU A 59 9.18 -5.98 13.23
N ALA A 60 7.99 -6.50 12.92
CA ALA A 60 6.78 -6.19 13.65
C ALA A 60 6.38 -7.49 14.33
N ALA A 61 6.73 -7.58 15.61
CA ALA A 61 6.27 -8.62 16.54
C ALA A 61 4.76 -8.56 16.75
#